data_AF-A0A7S0YRJ8-F1
#
_entry.id   AF-A0A7S0YRJ8-F1
#
_cell.length_a   1.000
_cell.length_b   1.000
_cell.length_c   1.000
_cell.angle_alpha   90.00
_cell.angle_beta   90.00
_cell.angle_gamma   90.00
#
_symmetry.space_group_name_H-M   'P 1'
#
loop_
_entity.id
_entity.type
_entity.pdbx_description
1 polymer ?
#
loop_
_entity_poly.entity_id
_entity_poly.type
_entity_poly.pdbx_seq_one_letter_code
_entity_poly.pdbx_strand_id
1 'polypeptide(L)'
;GKGDADLEEAPGQRLLGGDVTERTLEALRTLAASGRISQRVKTKLMGDIVRHHKAGDSASEIEIAYALLVAPYVHPDGGGAAEEECMLDFEDQARALGRRWLL
;
A
#
# COMPACT_ATOMS: atom_id res chain seq x y z
N GLY A 1 41.07 14.69 -6.96
CA GLY A 1 40.44 13.77 -6.00
C GLY A 1 39.63 14.58 -5.01
N LYS A 2 38.30 14.46 -5.12
CA LYS A 2 37.25 14.86 -4.18
C LYS A 2 36.09 13.96 -4.62
N GLY A 3 35.65 12.97 -3.85
CA GLY A 3 35.36 12.99 -2.43
C GLY A 3 33.85 12.86 -2.33
N ASP A 4 33.44 11.60 -2.17
CA ASP A 4 32.13 11.02 -1.92
C ASP A 4 30.98 11.97 -1.53
N ALA A 5 29.87 11.80 -2.23
CA ALA A 5 28.56 11.70 -1.61
C ALA A 5 27.74 10.75 -2.47
N ASP A 6 28.02 9.44 -2.34
CA ASP A 6 26.98 8.44 -2.45
C ASP A 6 25.93 8.82 -1.41
N LEU A 7 24.94 9.60 -1.85
CA LEU A 7 23.68 9.70 -1.14
C LEU A 7 23.05 8.32 -1.29
N GLU A 8 23.35 7.45 -0.33
CA GLU A 8 22.53 6.28 -0.06
C GLU A 8 21.10 6.81 0.15
N GLU A 9 20.30 6.75 -0.92
CA GLU A 9 18.86 6.95 -0.85
C GLU A 9 18.36 6.05 0.25
N ALA A 10 17.92 6.67 1.35
CA ALA A 10 17.33 5.94 2.46
C ALA A 10 16.26 4.98 1.88
N PRO A 11 16.22 3.70 2.30
CA PRO A 11 15.38 2.67 1.69
C PRO A 11 13.86 2.90 1.76
N GLY A 12 13.39 4.08 2.18
CA GLY A 12 12.01 4.52 2.13
C GLY A 12 11.68 5.51 1.00
N GLN A 13 12.65 5.96 0.20
CA GLN A 13 12.43 6.91 -0.91
C GLN A 13 12.34 6.26 -2.30
N ARG A 14 12.36 4.93 -2.40
CA ARG A 14 12.00 4.26 -3.65
C ARG A 14 10.54 4.59 -3.95
N LEU A 15 10.36 5.54 -4.85
CA LEU A 15 9.19 5.72 -5.71
C LEU A 15 8.57 4.34 -5.91
N LEU A 16 7.42 4.12 -5.26
CA LEU A 16 6.64 2.94 -5.52
C LEU A 16 6.46 2.83 -7.03
N GLY A 17 6.66 1.64 -7.60
CA GLY A 17 6.52 1.44 -9.04
C GLY A 17 5.17 1.97 -9.55
N GLY A 18 5.11 2.36 -10.83
CA GLY A 18 4.00 3.13 -11.42
C GLY A 18 2.58 2.58 -11.21
N ASP A 19 2.42 1.30 -10.85
CA ASP A 19 1.12 0.65 -10.66
C ASP A 19 0.74 0.44 -9.18
N VAL A 20 1.65 0.69 -8.22
CA VAL A 20 1.42 0.33 -6.81
C VAL A 20 0.24 1.09 -6.22
N THR A 21 0.11 2.39 -6.53
CA THR A 21 -1.03 3.20 -6.09
C THR A 21 -2.35 2.62 -6.58
N GLU A 22 -2.46 2.31 -7.88
CA GLU A 22 -3.68 1.78 -8.48
C GLU A 22 -4.06 0.42 -7.92
N ARG A 23 -3.07 -0.48 -7.78
CA ARG A 23 -3.25 -1.81 -7.21
C ARG A 23 -3.61 -1.76 -5.72
N THR A 24 -3.04 -0.83 -4.96
CA THR A 24 -3.42 -0.60 -3.55
C THR A 24 -4.89 -0.18 -3.47
N LEU A 25 -5.33 0.74 -4.34
CA LEU A 25 -6.73 1.17 -4.39
C LEU A 25 -7.66 0.01 -4.76
N GLU A 26 -7.27 -0.84 -5.71
CA GLU A 26 -8.02 -2.04 -6.07
C GLU A 26 -8.11 -3.05 -4.93
N ALA A 27 -6.99 -3.34 -4.27
CA ALA A 27 -6.95 -4.22 -3.10
C ALA A 27 -7.90 -3.75 -1.99
N LEU A 28 -7.91 -2.45 -1.68
CA LEU A 28 -8.85 -1.87 -0.71
C LEU A 28 -10.31 -1.99 -1.15
N ARG A 29 -10.63 -1.86 -2.45
CA ARG A 29 -11.97 -2.10 -2.98
C ARG A 29 -12.38 -3.56 -2.80
N THR A 30 -11.49 -4.50 -3.11
CA THR A 30 -11.72 -5.95 -2.98
C THR A 30 -11.94 -6.35 -1.52
N LEU A 31 -11.12 -5.86 -0.59
CA LEU A 31 -11.31 -6.10 0.85
C LEU A 31 -12.65 -5.53 1.35
N ALA A 32 -13.07 -4.37 0.87
CA ALA A 32 -14.34 -3.79 1.29
C ALA A 32 -15.55 -4.49 0.68
N ALA A 33 -15.45 -4.92 -0.59
CA ALA A 33 -16.50 -5.66 -1.28
C ALA A 33 -16.74 -7.04 -0.66
N SER A 34 -15.68 -7.69 -0.16
CA SER A 34 -15.74 -8.97 0.55
C SER A 34 -16.10 -8.85 2.04
N GLY A 35 -16.34 -7.65 2.55
CA GLY A 35 -16.68 -7.42 3.97
C GLY A 35 -15.51 -7.55 4.94
N ARG A 36 -14.29 -7.72 4.43
CA ARG A 36 -13.04 -7.82 5.19
C ARG A 36 -12.62 -6.49 5.79
N ILE A 37 -12.98 -5.36 5.19
CA ILE A 37 -12.90 -4.05 5.85
C ILE A 37 -14.23 -3.30 5.71
N SER A 38 -14.54 -2.44 6.68
CA SER A 38 -15.73 -1.60 6.56
C SER A 38 -15.56 -0.55 5.46
N GLN A 39 -16.68 -0.12 4.86
CA GLN A 39 -16.69 0.99 3.90
C GLN A 39 -16.06 2.27 4.49
N ARG A 40 -16.21 2.50 5.80
CA ARG A 40 -15.61 3.64 6.49
C ARG A 40 -14.08 3.56 6.52
N VAL A 41 -13.51 2.38 6.78
CA VAL A 41 -12.04 2.16 6.73
C VAL A 41 -11.53 2.37 5.31
N LYS A 42 -12.21 1.77 4.31
CA LYS A 42 -11.86 1.95 2.89
C LYS A 42 -11.79 3.42 2.49
N THR A 43 -12.85 4.20 2.77
CA THR A 43 -12.92 5.62 2.39
C THR A 43 -11.79 6.43 3.00
N LYS A 44 -11.41 6.16 4.26
CA LYS A 44 -10.31 6.86 4.90
C LYS A 44 -8.96 6.53 4.26
N LEU A 45 -8.65 5.24 4.09
CA LEU A 45 -7.39 4.79 3.50
C LEU A 45 -7.24 5.31 2.07
N MET A 46 -8.29 5.23 1.25
CA MET A 46 -8.29 5.80 -0.09
C MET A 46 -8.08 7.33 -0.08
N GLY A 47 -8.70 8.03 0.87
CA GLY A 47 -8.52 9.48 1.02
C GLY A 47 -7.09 9.87 1.42
N ASP A 48 -6.40 9.01 2.15
CA ASP A 48 -5.00 9.18 2.53
C ASP A 48 -4.06 9.02 1.33
N ILE A 49 -4.24 7.95 0.55
CA ILE A 49 -3.54 7.70 -0.72
C ILE A 49 -3.66 8.92 -1.64
N VAL A 50 -4.89 9.39 -1.87
CA VAL A 50 -5.15 10.53 -2.76
C VAL A 50 -4.51 11.81 -2.23
N ARG A 51 -4.47 12.01 -0.90
CA ARG A 51 -3.84 13.19 -0.29
C ARG A 51 -2.34 13.20 -0.54
N HIS A 52 -1.66 12.09 -0.26
CA HIS A 52 -0.22 11.94 -0.48
C HIS A 52 0.13 12.11 -1.96
N HIS A 53 -0.61 11.44 -2.85
CA HIS A 53 -0.37 11.51 -4.29
C HIS A 53 -0.54 12.93 -4.86
N LYS A 54 -1.59 13.67 -4.42
CA LYS A 54 -1.81 15.05 -4.88
C LYS A 54 -0.82 16.06 -4.32
N ALA A 55 -0.32 15.84 -3.12
CA ALA A 55 0.67 16.71 -2.50
C ALA A 55 2.06 16.56 -3.15
N GLY A 56 2.28 15.50 -3.95
CA GLY A 56 3.63 15.11 -4.36
C GLY A 56 4.45 14.58 -3.19
N ASP A 57 3.78 14.22 -2.09
CA ASP A 57 4.40 13.64 -0.89
C ASP A 57 4.85 12.21 -1.18
N SER A 58 5.71 11.68 -0.31
CA SER A 58 6.06 10.25 -0.30
C SER A 58 4.81 9.37 -0.23
N ALA A 59 4.95 8.11 -0.65
CA ALA A 59 3.91 7.09 -0.54
C ALA A 59 3.19 7.09 0.82
N SER A 60 1.88 6.85 0.81
CA SER A 60 1.12 6.66 2.05
C SER A 60 1.52 5.35 2.74
N GLU A 61 1.31 5.26 4.06
CA GLU A 61 1.63 4.06 4.84
C GLU A 61 0.94 2.80 4.29
N ILE A 62 -0.27 2.95 3.75
CA ILE A 62 -1.03 1.83 3.18
C ILE A 62 -0.48 1.37 1.83
N GLU A 63 0.05 2.28 1.01
CA GLU A 63 0.73 1.92 -0.24
C GLU A 63 2.05 1.21 0.05
N ILE A 64 2.78 1.65 1.08
CA ILE A 64 4.00 0.98 1.55
C ILE A 64 3.65 -0.44 2.03
N ALA A 65 2.58 -0.59 2.82
CA ALA A 65 2.13 -1.90 3.27
C ALA A 65 1.79 -2.83 2.09
N TYR A 66 1.04 -2.34 1.10
CA TYR A 66 0.74 -3.14 -0.10
C TYR A 66 2.00 -3.52 -0.88
N ALA A 67 2.93 -2.58 -1.05
CA ALA A 67 4.18 -2.80 -1.77
C ALA A 67 5.09 -3.84 -1.12
N LEU A 68 5.06 -3.95 0.20
CA LEU A 68 5.87 -4.91 0.95
C LEU A 68 5.20 -6.28 1.07
N LEU A 69 3.89 -6.29 1.31
CA LEU A 69 3.17 -7.52 1.63
C LEU A 69 2.64 -8.22 0.40
N VAL A 70 2.11 -7.50 -0.58
CA VAL A 70 1.33 -8.10 -1.68
C VAL A 70 2.05 -7.97 -3.01
N ALA A 71 2.50 -6.77 -3.37
CA ALA A 71 3.08 -6.50 -4.69
C ALA A 71 4.19 -7.47 -5.16
N PRO A 72 5.09 -7.99 -4.29
CA PRO A 72 6.13 -8.93 -4.70
C PRO A 72 5.60 -10.30 -5.15
N TYR A 73 4.35 -10.63 -4.80
CA TYR A 73 3.74 -11.94 -5.02
C TYR A 73 2.62 -11.91 -6.06
N VAL A 74 2.33 -10.73 -6.64
CA VAL A 74 1.36 -10.60 -7.74
C VAL A 74 2.02 -11.05 -9.04
N HIS A 75 1.61 -12.22 -9.53
CA HIS A 75 2.09 -12.77 -10.78
C HIS A 75 1.17 -12.38 -11.95
N PRO A 76 1.72 -12.10 -13.16
CA PRO A 76 0.93 -11.73 -14.33
C PRO A 76 -0.04 -12.82 -14.80
N ASP A 77 0.22 -14.09 -14.46
CA ASP A 77 -0.61 -15.24 -14.83
C ASP A 77 -1.78 -15.50 -13.85
N GLY A 78 -2.01 -14.58 -12.91
CA GLY A 78 -3.10 -14.63 -11.93
C GLY A 78 -2.64 -15.02 -10.52
N GLY A 79 -3.32 -14.46 -9.53
CA GLY A 79 -2.97 -14.63 -8.11
C GLY A 79 -3.09 -16.06 -7.63
N GLY A 80 -1.95 -16.63 -7.24
CA GLY A 80 -1.89 -17.94 -6.60
C GLY A 80 -2.23 -17.87 -5.12
N ALA A 81 -2.21 -19.02 -4.44
CA ALA A 81 -2.45 -19.12 -2.99
C ALA A 81 -1.55 -18.18 -2.16
N ALA A 82 -0.33 -17.89 -2.64
CA ALA A 82 0.59 -16.95 -1.98
C ALA A 82 0.07 -15.50 -1.99
N GLU A 83 -0.56 -15.05 -3.09
CA GLU A 83 -1.16 -13.70 -3.13
C GLU A 83 -2.34 -13.59 -2.17
N GLU A 84 -3.16 -14.65 -2.07
CA GLU A 84 -4.29 -14.68 -1.15
C GLU A 84 -3.85 -14.66 0.32
N GLU A 85 -2.78 -15.38 0.67
CA GLU A 85 -2.17 -15.35 2.00
C GLU A 85 -1.62 -13.95 2.33
N CYS A 86 -0.87 -13.35 1.41
CA CYS A 86 -0.36 -11.99 1.57
C CYS A 86 -1.46 -10.93 1.66
N MET A 87 -2.60 -11.13 1.00
CA MET A 87 -3.76 -10.27 1.10
C MET A 87 -4.42 -10.31 2.48
N LEU A 88 -4.29 -11.41 3.24
CA LEU A 88 -4.73 -11.48 4.64
C LEU A 88 -3.84 -10.60 5.53
N ASP A 89 -2.52 -10.64 5.35
CA ASP A 89 -1.60 -9.77 6.10
C ASP A 89 -1.86 -8.29 5.78
N PHE A 90 -2.11 -7.98 4.51
CA PHE A 90 -2.47 -6.63 4.09
C PHE A 90 -3.83 -6.17 4.66
N GLU A 91 -4.80 -7.08 4.76
CA GLU A 91 -6.08 -6.81 5.43
C GLU A 91 -5.87 -6.37 6.87
N ASP A 92 -5.03 -7.08 7.62
CA ASP A 92 -4.73 -6.76 9.02
C ASP A 92 -4.10 -5.37 9.16
N GLN A 93 -3.17 -5.01 8.25
CA GLN A 93 -2.62 -3.66 8.19
C GLN A 93 -3.67 -2.61 7.87
N ALA A 94 -4.53 -2.84 6.88
CA ALA A 94 -5.62 -1.93 6.52
C ALA A 94 -6.57 -1.70 7.70
N ARG A 95 -6.90 -2.76 8.45
CA ARG A 95 -7.72 -2.67 9.67
C ARG A 95 -7.01 -1.86 10.75
N ALA A 96 -5.73 -2.11 11.01
CA ALA A 96 -4.95 -1.40 12.03
C ALA A 96 -4.83 0.10 11.74
N LEU A 97 -4.41 0.45 10.53
CA LEU A 97 -4.28 1.83 10.06
C LEU A 97 -5.63 2.55 10.05
N GLY A 98 -6.68 1.89 9.57
CA GLY A 98 -8.04 2.43 9.59
C GLY A 98 -8.56 2.74 11.00
N ARG A 99 -8.23 1.90 11.99
CA ARG A 99 -8.60 2.12 13.41
C ARG A 99 -7.83 3.25 14.06
N ARG A 100 -6.54 3.47 13.71
CA ARG A 100 -5.72 4.57 14.23
C ARG A 100 -6.38 5.94 14.05
N TRP A 101 -7.21 6.09 13.02
CA TRP A 101 -7.91 7.33 12.73
C TRP A 101 -9.35 7.38 13.27
N LEU A 102 -9.86 6.29 13.86
CA LEU A 102 -11.22 6.22 14.43
C LEU A 102 -11.25 6.49 15.94
N LEU A 103 -10.09 6.42 16.58
CA LEU A 103 -9.83 6.88 17.95
C LEU A 103 -9.32 8.33 17.91
#